data_AF-A0A931T6W1-F1
#
_entry.id   AF-A0A931T6W1-F1
#
_cell.length_a   1.000
_cell.length_b   1.000
_cell.length_c   1.000
_cell.angle_alpha   90.00
_cell.angle_beta   90.00
_cell.angle_gamma   90.00
#
_symmetry.space_group_name_H-M   'P 1'
#
loop_
_entity.id
_entity.type
_entity.pdbx_description
1 polymer ?
#
loop_
_entity_poly.entity_id
_entity_poly.type
_entity_poly.pdbx_seq_one_letter_code
_entity_poly.pdbx_strand_id
1 'polypeptide(L)'
;MVTLRIVALVVVALMSAQPLVAQRAELTKLPRDVRAASQRADAEAVMVYRDGLQALVEYAKSRRDLFPVAALDEPMPLTPEQRGEVRAIWRSFLDYQLALESVRSFHASYQRLSGGAERDSFLVMHGAFLAAYRTALDFIELVDRNPGYEVLLDDAMPELGVDAGTWSRFKFRYLNVAIAAEFAAYDAARHLYDGGNASLLAAAGADRNAIYEAGKGTGPLLTAKNALQVIKDTGAQSWLPLQTGVATWMGDTRVYREGVALISRELVASIRPSLRPGDILFERREWYLSNIGLPGYWTHVALYVGTAEERSAAFDDEETRAWVKSQGEPSGELNRLLAARYGDAWKVSTSVDHGDARRVVEAIGEGVSFTSLEHSAGADSLGVLRPRVPAHEKAIAIARAFGYAGRPYDFEFDFVSDDALVCSELVYKAYEPGAGMAGLALELHELAGHRIIPPNEIVRQWSREAAAKRPQFDFVLFLDGVEKKRSAVRATEAALAESWMRPKWHIVATMSSK
;
A
#
# COMPACT_ATOMS: atom_id res chain seq x y z
N MET A 1 46.62 30.64 -10.22
CA MET A 1 45.87 30.47 -11.49
C MET A 1 45.96 29.00 -11.89
N VAL A 2 44.81 28.37 -12.12
CA VAL A 2 44.61 27.05 -12.75
C VAL A 2 45.02 25.81 -11.92
N THR A 3 44.26 25.47 -10.88
CA THR A 3 44.06 24.05 -10.45
C THR A 3 42.87 23.89 -9.48
N LEU A 4 41.71 24.46 -9.81
CA LEU A 4 40.48 24.26 -9.03
C LEU A 4 39.23 24.45 -9.89
N ARG A 5 39.10 23.70 -11.00
CA ARG A 5 37.94 23.84 -11.91
C ARG A 5 37.42 22.55 -12.58
N ILE A 6 37.83 21.35 -12.18
CA ILE A 6 37.36 20.11 -12.83
C ILE A 6 36.65 19.11 -11.89
N VAL A 7 36.64 19.33 -10.57
CA VAL A 7 35.91 18.44 -9.64
C VAL A 7 34.46 18.91 -9.35
N ALA A 8 34.08 20.12 -9.80
CA ALA A 8 32.74 20.68 -9.55
C ALA A 8 31.70 20.39 -10.66
N LEU A 9 32.05 19.60 -11.69
CA LEU A 9 31.15 19.29 -12.82
C LEU A 9 30.74 17.82 -12.94
N VAL A 10 31.18 16.96 -12.02
CA VAL A 10 30.85 15.53 -12.00
C VAL A 10 29.91 15.15 -10.84
N VAL A 11 29.70 16.04 -9.88
CA VAL A 11 28.79 15.80 -8.73
C VAL A 11 27.38 16.38 -8.96
N VAL A 12 27.17 17.20 -10.00
CA VAL A 12 25.87 17.82 -10.32
C VAL A 12 25.03 17.00 -11.32
N ALA A 13 25.58 15.92 -11.89
CA ALA A 13 24.87 15.09 -12.87
C ALA A 13 24.17 13.83 -12.30
N LEU A 14 24.15 13.64 -10.97
CA LEU A 14 23.60 12.45 -10.30
C LEU A 14 22.33 12.72 -9.46
N MET A 15 21.72 13.90 -9.54
CA MET A 15 20.54 14.27 -8.74
C MET A 15 19.30 14.66 -9.55
N SER A 16 19.09 14.06 -10.73
CA SER A 16 17.85 14.26 -11.50
C SER A 16 17.29 12.97 -12.09
N ALA A 17 16.99 12.01 -11.21
CA ALA A 17 15.98 11.00 -11.52
C ALA A 17 14.68 11.43 -10.81
N GLN A 18 13.80 12.07 -11.57
CA GLN A 18 12.45 12.42 -11.12
C GLN A 18 11.64 11.14 -10.88
N PRO A 19 10.88 10.98 -9.78
CA PRO A 19 9.63 10.25 -9.84
C PRO A 19 8.60 11.22 -10.42
N LEU A 20 8.37 11.15 -11.73
CA LEU A 20 7.10 11.62 -12.26
C LEU A 20 6.01 10.75 -11.61
N VAL A 21 5.13 11.36 -10.80
CA VAL A 21 3.76 10.85 -10.54
C VAL A 21 2.95 11.06 -11.82
N ALA A 22 3.41 10.42 -12.89
CA ALA A 22 2.70 10.24 -14.13
C ALA A 22 2.53 8.74 -14.31
N GLN A 23 1.44 8.39 -14.99
CA GLN A 23 1.17 7.09 -15.57
C GLN A 23 2.43 6.23 -15.62
N ARG A 24 2.48 5.10 -14.89
CA ARG A 24 3.59 4.15 -15.06
C ARG A 24 3.46 3.72 -16.52
N ALA A 25 4.23 4.36 -17.40
CA ALA A 25 4.18 4.05 -18.80
C ALA A 25 4.50 2.55 -18.90
N GLU A 26 3.89 1.84 -19.87
CA GLU A 26 4.24 0.44 -20.12
C GLU A 26 5.75 0.28 -19.93
N LEU A 27 6.18 -0.73 -19.17
CA LEU A 27 7.58 -0.88 -18.77
C LEU A 27 8.57 -0.67 -19.93
N THR A 28 8.16 -1.07 -21.14
CA THR A 28 8.87 -0.93 -22.43
C THR A 28 9.07 0.52 -22.90
N LYS A 29 8.19 1.44 -22.51
CA LYS A 29 8.19 2.87 -22.84
C LYS A 29 8.96 3.73 -21.83
N LEU A 30 9.34 3.18 -20.68
CA LEU A 30 10.09 3.91 -19.66
C LEU A 30 11.54 4.20 -20.09
N PRO A 31 12.11 5.36 -19.69
CA PRO A 31 13.55 5.62 -19.77
C PRO A 31 14.37 4.50 -19.12
N ARG A 32 15.59 4.25 -19.60
CA ARG A 32 16.38 3.06 -19.19
C ARG A 32 16.67 3.01 -17.70
N ASP A 33 17.05 4.14 -17.12
CA ASP A 33 17.36 4.35 -15.71
C ASP A 33 16.11 4.19 -14.83
N VAL A 34 15.00 4.83 -15.22
CA VAL A 34 13.70 4.72 -14.54
C VAL A 34 13.18 3.29 -14.57
N ARG A 35 13.28 2.62 -15.72
CA ARG A 35 12.92 1.20 -15.87
C ARG A 35 13.76 0.33 -14.95
N ALA A 36 15.08 0.50 -14.93
CA ALA A 36 15.95 -0.31 -14.09
C ALA A 36 15.67 -0.11 -12.59
N ALA A 37 15.35 1.12 -12.17
CA ALA A 37 14.91 1.40 -10.81
C ALA A 37 13.55 0.72 -10.49
N SER A 38 12.59 0.81 -11.42
CA SER A 38 11.30 0.12 -11.32
C SER A 38 11.48 -1.38 -11.13
N GLN A 39 12.26 -2.02 -11.99
CA GLN A 39 12.50 -3.47 -11.93
C GLN A 39 13.12 -3.92 -10.61
N ARG A 40 14.00 -3.11 -10.00
CA ARG A 40 14.57 -3.40 -8.67
C ARG A 40 13.52 -3.28 -7.58
N ALA A 41 12.77 -2.17 -7.57
CA ALA A 41 11.70 -1.95 -6.60
C ALA A 41 10.61 -3.03 -6.71
N ASP A 42 10.23 -3.42 -7.93
CA ASP A 42 9.24 -4.46 -8.17
C ASP A 42 9.78 -5.85 -7.73
N ALA A 43 11.08 -6.14 -7.90
CA ALA A 43 11.69 -7.36 -7.37
C ALA A 43 11.67 -7.42 -5.84
N GLU A 44 11.97 -6.30 -5.17
CA GLU A 44 11.88 -6.17 -3.72
C GLU A 44 10.42 -6.31 -3.25
N ALA A 45 9.47 -5.71 -3.96
CA ALA A 45 8.07 -5.82 -3.62
C ALA A 45 7.53 -7.25 -3.74
N VAL A 46 7.94 -8.02 -4.75
CA VAL A 46 7.58 -9.44 -4.86
C VAL A 46 8.03 -10.20 -3.62
N MET A 47 9.24 -9.93 -3.10
CA MET A 47 9.73 -10.56 -1.87
C MET A 47 8.84 -10.20 -0.68
N VAL A 48 8.53 -8.92 -0.49
CA VAL A 48 7.65 -8.44 0.59
C VAL A 48 6.28 -9.12 0.54
N TYR A 49 5.67 -9.22 -0.64
CA TYR A 49 4.34 -9.83 -0.77
C TYR A 49 4.35 -11.34 -0.60
N ARG A 50 5.39 -11.99 -1.12
CA ARG A 50 5.61 -13.41 -0.93
C ARG A 50 5.74 -13.74 0.55
N ASP A 51 6.57 -12.99 1.26
CA ASP A 51 6.86 -13.24 2.67
C ASP A 51 5.61 -12.91 3.53
N GLY A 52 4.88 -11.85 3.20
CA GLY A 52 3.58 -11.54 3.80
C GLY A 52 2.51 -12.62 3.58
N LEU A 53 2.42 -13.21 2.38
CA LEU A 53 1.53 -14.35 2.12
C LEU A 53 1.92 -15.57 2.95
N GLN A 54 3.21 -15.88 3.03
CA GLN A 54 3.70 -17.01 3.80
C GLN A 54 3.43 -16.82 5.30
N ALA A 55 3.72 -15.63 5.83
CA ALA A 55 3.41 -15.28 7.21
C ALA A 55 1.91 -15.37 7.50
N LEU A 56 1.05 -14.91 6.58
CA LEU A 56 -0.40 -15.01 6.73
C LEU A 56 -0.90 -16.46 6.74
N VAL A 57 -0.35 -17.31 5.86
CA VAL A 57 -0.68 -18.75 5.83
C VAL A 57 -0.20 -19.44 7.11
N GLU A 58 1.00 -19.14 7.60
CA GLU A 58 1.51 -19.70 8.86
C GLU A 58 0.70 -19.19 10.06
N TYR A 59 0.29 -17.92 10.07
CA TYR A 59 -0.63 -17.38 11.06
C TYR A 59 -1.96 -18.13 11.05
N ALA A 60 -2.56 -18.34 9.88
CA ALA A 60 -3.79 -19.11 9.75
C ALA A 60 -3.62 -20.55 10.27
N LYS A 61 -2.51 -21.23 9.95
CA LYS A 61 -2.17 -22.56 10.50
C LYS A 61 -2.01 -22.56 12.02
N SER A 62 -1.51 -21.47 12.60
CA SER A 62 -1.34 -21.33 14.06
C SER A 62 -2.69 -21.23 14.80
N ARG A 63 -3.72 -20.71 14.12
CA ARG A 63 -5.08 -20.53 14.63
C ARG A 63 -5.88 -21.82 14.54
N ARG A 64 -5.52 -22.81 15.35
CA ARG A 64 -6.17 -24.13 15.40
C ARG A 64 -7.66 -24.08 15.80
N ASP A 65 -8.07 -22.99 16.43
CA ASP A 65 -9.46 -22.66 16.75
C ASP A 65 -10.28 -22.22 15.53
N LEU A 66 -9.61 -21.85 14.43
CA LEU A 66 -10.21 -21.49 13.15
C LEU A 66 -9.87 -22.53 12.07
N PHE A 67 -8.60 -22.87 11.88
CA PHE A 67 -8.15 -23.78 10.84
C PHE A 67 -7.72 -25.12 11.45
N PRO A 68 -8.52 -26.19 11.29
CA PRO A 68 -8.21 -27.48 11.88
C PRO A 68 -6.95 -28.08 11.27
N VAL A 69 -6.21 -28.84 12.09
CA VAL A 69 -4.95 -29.49 11.68
C VAL A 69 -5.21 -30.61 10.67
N ALA A 70 -6.33 -31.33 10.81
CA ALA A 70 -6.77 -32.40 9.92
C ALA A 70 -8.11 -32.03 9.28
N ALA A 71 -8.43 -32.66 8.15
CA ALA A 71 -9.72 -32.48 7.50
C ALA A 71 -10.87 -32.97 8.41
N LEU A 72 -11.96 -32.22 8.43
CA LEU A 72 -13.18 -32.53 9.15
C LEU A 72 -14.23 -33.11 8.21
N ASP A 73 -15.01 -34.07 8.70
CA ASP A 73 -16.17 -34.61 7.97
C ASP A 73 -17.38 -33.65 8.03
N GLU A 74 -17.49 -32.88 9.12
CA GLU A 74 -18.56 -31.91 9.35
C GLU A 74 -18.01 -30.48 9.55
N PRO A 75 -18.78 -29.43 9.20
CA PRO A 75 -18.37 -28.04 9.38
C PRO A 75 -18.02 -27.70 10.84
N MET A 76 -16.87 -27.06 11.06
CA MET A 76 -16.53 -26.53 12.39
C MET A 76 -17.54 -25.43 12.78
N PRO A 77 -18.15 -25.49 13.98
CA PRO A 77 -19.01 -24.43 14.46
C PRO A 77 -18.16 -23.19 14.79
N LEU A 78 -18.44 -22.07 14.12
CA LEU A 78 -17.76 -20.79 14.34
C LEU A 78 -18.71 -19.77 14.96
N THR A 79 -18.21 -18.97 15.92
CA THR A 79 -18.91 -17.76 16.39
C THR A 79 -18.92 -16.67 15.31
N PRO A 80 -19.80 -15.65 15.40
CA PRO A 80 -19.78 -14.52 14.48
C PRO A 80 -18.42 -13.82 14.38
N GLU A 81 -17.72 -13.68 15.51
CA GLU A 81 -16.38 -13.07 15.58
C GLU A 81 -15.36 -13.91 14.82
N GLN A 82 -15.35 -15.23 15.04
CA GLN A 82 -14.47 -16.17 14.35
C GLN A 82 -14.74 -16.21 12.83
N ARG A 83 -16.02 -16.13 12.42
CA ARG A 83 -16.39 -16.02 10.99
C ARG A 83 -15.83 -14.73 10.38
N GLY A 84 -15.92 -13.61 11.10
CA GLY A 84 -15.36 -12.33 10.70
C GLY A 84 -13.84 -12.41 10.53
N GLU A 85 -13.16 -13.12 11.44
CA GLU A 85 -11.72 -13.30 11.38
C GLU A 85 -11.25 -14.17 10.21
N VAL A 86 -11.92 -15.29 9.93
CA VAL A 86 -11.64 -16.12 8.75
C VAL A 86 -11.81 -15.32 7.46
N ARG A 87 -12.88 -14.50 7.37
CA ARG A 87 -13.10 -13.59 6.24
C ARG A 87 -12.03 -12.50 6.13
N ALA A 88 -11.54 -11.98 7.26
CA ALA A 88 -10.47 -10.99 7.28
C ALA A 88 -9.14 -11.59 6.79
N ILE A 89 -8.81 -12.83 7.20
CA ILE A 89 -7.64 -13.57 6.71
C ILE A 89 -7.76 -13.79 5.19
N TRP A 90 -8.93 -14.23 4.72
CA TRP A 90 -9.19 -14.42 3.29
C TRP A 90 -9.01 -13.13 2.48
N ARG A 91 -9.54 -12.00 2.98
CA ARG A 91 -9.34 -10.69 2.35
C ARG A 91 -7.86 -10.32 2.28
N SER A 92 -7.13 -10.42 3.39
CA SER A 92 -5.70 -10.10 3.41
C SER A 92 -4.93 -10.99 2.43
N PHE A 93 -5.31 -12.26 2.31
CA PHE A 93 -4.73 -13.19 1.36
C PHE A 93 -5.00 -12.75 -0.09
N LEU A 94 -6.24 -12.37 -0.42
CA LEU A 94 -6.59 -11.82 -1.73
C LEU A 94 -5.83 -10.54 -2.06
N ASP A 95 -5.62 -9.64 -1.09
CA ASP A 95 -4.88 -8.40 -1.31
C ASP A 95 -3.43 -8.66 -1.75
N TYR A 96 -2.73 -9.59 -1.11
CA TYR A 96 -1.39 -9.97 -1.55
C TYR A 96 -1.40 -10.67 -2.92
N GLN A 97 -2.40 -11.52 -3.19
CA GLN A 97 -2.54 -12.19 -4.49
C GLN A 97 -2.74 -11.17 -5.62
N LEU A 98 -3.58 -10.15 -5.39
CA LEU A 98 -3.81 -9.05 -6.34
C LEU A 98 -2.56 -8.22 -6.56
N ALA A 99 -1.77 -7.98 -5.51
CA ALA A 99 -0.51 -7.25 -5.62
C ALA A 99 0.53 -7.98 -6.47
N LEU A 100 0.71 -9.28 -6.24
CA LEU A 100 1.59 -10.12 -7.05
C LEU A 100 1.12 -10.17 -8.51
N GLU A 101 -0.19 -10.29 -8.75
CA GLU A 101 -0.74 -10.28 -10.11
C GLU A 101 -0.55 -8.91 -10.79
N SER A 102 -0.62 -7.81 -10.04
CA SER A 102 -0.34 -6.45 -10.55
C SER A 102 1.10 -6.33 -11.05
N VAL A 103 2.07 -6.75 -10.23
CA VAL A 103 3.49 -6.77 -10.62
C VAL A 103 3.69 -7.69 -11.83
N ARG A 104 3.12 -8.89 -11.81
CA ARG A 104 3.19 -9.82 -12.94
C ARG A 104 2.64 -9.21 -14.23
N SER A 105 1.48 -8.54 -14.16
CA SER A 105 0.86 -7.86 -15.30
C SER A 105 1.75 -6.76 -15.87
N PHE A 106 2.35 -5.93 -15.01
CA PHE A 106 3.23 -4.84 -15.41
C PHE A 106 4.46 -5.33 -16.18
N HIS A 107 4.99 -6.49 -15.80
CA HIS A 107 6.14 -7.14 -16.45
C HIS A 107 5.74 -8.12 -17.56
N ALA A 108 4.46 -8.30 -17.87
CA ALA A 108 3.99 -9.33 -18.81
C ALA A 108 4.54 -9.18 -20.24
N SER A 109 4.89 -7.96 -20.65
CA SER A 109 5.48 -7.67 -21.97
C SER A 109 7.02 -7.68 -21.98
N TYR A 110 7.66 -8.40 -21.05
CA TYR A 110 9.11 -8.41 -20.88
C TYR A 110 9.88 -8.77 -22.16
N GLN A 111 9.34 -9.63 -23.04
CA GLN A 111 9.99 -10.04 -24.30
C GLN A 111 10.19 -8.88 -25.29
N ARG A 112 9.51 -7.74 -25.07
CA ARG A 112 9.72 -6.50 -25.85
C ARG A 112 10.94 -5.72 -25.38
N LEU A 113 11.54 -6.09 -24.25
CA LEU A 113 12.82 -5.56 -23.77
C LEU A 113 13.97 -6.37 -24.37
N SER A 114 15.20 -6.03 -24.04
CA SER A 114 16.38 -6.75 -24.51
C SER A 114 17.45 -6.91 -23.44
N GLY A 115 18.21 -8.00 -23.53
CA GLY A 115 19.36 -8.29 -22.68
C GLY A 115 18.97 -8.38 -21.20
N GLY A 116 19.74 -7.71 -20.33
CA GLY A 116 19.50 -7.76 -18.88
C GLY A 116 18.11 -7.27 -18.46
N ALA A 117 17.54 -6.28 -19.17
CA ALA A 117 16.22 -5.76 -18.83
C ALA A 117 15.08 -6.74 -19.14
N GLU A 118 15.21 -7.55 -20.20
CA GLU A 118 14.27 -8.64 -20.49
C GLU A 118 14.33 -9.69 -19.39
N ARG A 119 15.56 -10.14 -19.05
CA ARG A 119 15.80 -11.14 -18.00
C ARG A 119 15.26 -10.69 -16.64
N ASP A 120 15.59 -9.47 -16.21
CA ASP A 120 15.19 -8.97 -14.89
C ASP A 120 13.66 -8.86 -14.79
N SER A 121 13.00 -8.46 -15.89
CA SER A 121 11.53 -8.42 -15.94
C SER A 121 10.89 -9.81 -15.95
N PHE A 122 11.47 -10.77 -16.67
CA PHE A 122 11.03 -12.16 -16.61
C PHE A 122 11.11 -12.68 -15.18
N LEU A 123 12.24 -12.44 -14.49
CA LEU A 123 12.43 -12.90 -13.12
C LEU A 123 11.40 -12.31 -12.15
N VAL A 124 11.10 -11.01 -12.26
CA VAL A 124 10.05 -10.35 -11.47
C VAL A 124 8.67 -10.94 -11.73
N MET A 125 8.28 -11.04 -13.00
CA MET A 125 7.01 -11.60 -13.41
C MET A 125 6.84 -13.05 -12.95
N HIS A 126 7.85 -13.89 -13.20
CA HIS A 126 7.84 -15.31 -12.89
C HIS A 126 7.89 -15.56 -11.37
N GLY A 127 8.70 -14.79 -10.64
CA GLY A 127 8.74 -14.84 -9.18
C GLY A 127 7.38 -14.50 -8.57
N ALA A 128 6.71 -13.47 -9.08
CA ALA A 128 5.37 -13.10 -8.62
C ALA A 128 4.34 -14.20 -8.89
N PHE A 129 4.38 -14.80 -10.09
CA PHE A 129 3.53 -15.94 -10.45
C PHE A 129 3.74 -17.14 -9.53
N LEU A 130 4.99 -17.53 -9.28
CA LEU A 130 5.31 -18.69 -8.43
C LEU A 130 4.90 -18.47 -6.97
N ALA A 131 5.16 -17.28 -6.42
CA ALA A 131 4.74 -16.91 -5.07
C ALA A 131 3.22 -16.99 -4.91
N ALA A 132 2.48 -16.42 -5.87
CA ALA A 132 1.02 -16.45 -5.91
C ALA A 132 0.49 -17.89 -6.01
N TYR A 133 1.05 -18.70 -6.92
CA TYR A 133 0.59 -20.07 -7.14
C TYR A 133 0.89 -20.98 -5.94
N ARG A 134 2.12 -20.97 -5.42
CA ARG A 134 2.47 -21.78 -4.24
C ARG A 134 1.53 -21.49 -3.07
N THR A 135 1.39 -20.22 -2.72
CA THR A 135 0.61 -19.84 -1.53
C THR A 135 -0.89 -20.06 -1.73
N ALA A 136 -1.38 -20.00 -2.97
CA ALA A 136 -2.74 -20.41 -3.29
C ALA A 136 -2.98 -21.90 -3.01
N LEU A 137 -2.05 -22.78 -3.39
CA LEU A 137 -2.15 -24.21 -3.08
C LEU A 137 -2.15 -24.45 -1.56
N ASP A 138 -1.22 -23.82 -0.83
CA ASP A 138 -1.13 -23.94 0.63
C ASP A 138 -2.42 -23.47 1.33
N PHE A 139 -3.01 -22.34 0.88
CA PHE A 139 -4.22 -21.78 1.46
C PHE A 139 -5.47 -22.59 1.10
N ILE A 140 -5.57 -23.11 -0.14
CA ILE A 140 -6.64 -24.01 -0.54
C ILE A 140 -6.63 -25.28 0.29
N GLU A 141 -5.45 -25.90 0.48
CA GLU A 141 -5.33 -27.09 1.33
C GLU A 141 -5.78 -26.80 2.77
N LEU A 142 -5.42 -25.62 3.30
CA LEU A 142 -5.81 -25.22 4.65
C LEU A 142 -7.31 -25.02 4.79
N VAL A 143 -7.94 -24.35 3.83
CA VAL A 143 -9.39 -24.06 3.83
C VAL A 143 -10.20 -25.34 3.60
N ASP A 144 -9.74 -26.24 2.73
CA ASP A 144 -10.43 -27.50 2.38
C ASP A 144 -10.54 -28.47 3.56
N ARG A 145 -9.79 -28.26 4.64
CA ARG A 145 -9.93 -29.05 5.87
C ARG A 145 -11.23 -28.78 6.63
N ASN A 146 -11.94 -27.69 6.31
CA ASN A 146 -13.24 -27.40 6.89
C ASN A 146 -14.30 -27.27 5.77
N PRO A 147 -15.22 -28.23 5.64
CA PRO A 147 -16.23 -28.20 4.57
C PRO A 147 -17.20 -27.01 4.68
N GLY A 148 -17.30 -26.35 5.84
CA GLY A 148 -18.11 -25.14 6.03
C GLY A 148 -17.52 -23.88 5.41
N TYR A 149 -16.24 -23.88 5.03
CA TYR A 149 -15.55 -22.66 4.59
C TYR A 149 -15.83 -22.26 3.16
N GLU A 150 -16.16 -23.21 2.30
CA GLU A 150 -16.55 -22.90 0.92
C GLU A 150 -17.73 -21.93 0.87
N VAL A 151 -18.80 -22.24 1.63
CA VAL A 151 -19.96 -21.36 1.76
C VAL A 151 -19.58 -20.04 2.45
N LEU A 152 -18.81 -20.11 3.54
CA LEU A 152 -18.42 -18.92 4.30
C LEU A 152 -17.65 -17.90 3.44
N LEU A 153 -16.74 -18.37 2.59
CA LEU A 153 -15.87 -17.52 1.77
C LEU A 153 -16.49 -17.14 0.42
N ASP A 154 -17.50 -17.88 -0.05
CA ASP A 154 -18.28 -17.53 -1.24
C ASP A 154 -19.47 -16.59 -0.97
N ASP A 155 -19.89 -16.44 0.28
CA ASP A 155 -20.80 -15.36 0.65
C ASP A 155 -20.18 -14.00 0.32
N ALA A 156 -20.99 -13.09 -0.24
CA ALA A 156 -20.54 -11.71 -0.46
C ALA A 156 -20.07 -11.07 0.86
N MET A 157 -19.00 -10.29 0.77
CA MET A 157 -18.45 -9.47 1.85
C MET A 157 -18.40 -8.01 1.39
N PRO A 158 -19.54 -7.30 1.33
CA PRO A 158 -19.61 -5.93 0.82
C PRO A 158 -18.69 -4.97 1.57
N GLU A 159 -18.57 -5.15 2.89
CA GLU A 159 -17.66 -4.40 3.77
C GLU A 159 -16.17 -4.63 3.45
N LEU A 160 -15.86 -5.71 2.73
CA LEU A 160 -14.51 -6.06 2.30
C LEU A 160 -14.31 -5.91 0.78
N GLY A 161 -15.36 -5.57 0.02
CA GLY A 161 -15.32 -5.45 -1.44
C GLY A 161 -15.21 -6.77 -2.18
N VAL A 162 -15.61 -7.88 -1.56
CA VAL A 162 -15.53 -9.20 -2.17
C VAL A 162 -16.92 -9.66 -2.59
N ASP A 163 -17.11 -9.87 -3.89
CA ASP A 163 -18.36 -10.38 -4.44
C ASP A 163 -18.58 -11.85 -4.10
N ALA A 164 -19.84 -12.28 -4.12
CA ALA A 164 -20.17 -13.68 -3.95
C ALA A 164 -19.50 -14.57 -5.02
N GLY A 165 -19.17 -15.81 -4.63
CA GLY A 165 -18.52 -16.79 -5.51
C GLY A 165 -17.02 -16.57 -5.73
N THR A 166 -16.40 -15.66 -4.97
CA THR A 166 -14.97 -15.31 -5.12
C THR A 166 -14.06 -16.48 -4.74
N TRP A 167 -14.40 -17.22 -3.69
CA TRP A 167 -13.63 -18.40 -3.30
C TRP A 167 -13.67 -19.50 -4.36
N SER A 168 -14.86 -19.82 -4.87
CA SER A 168 -15.05 -20.79 -5.96
C SER A 168 -14.22 -20.43 -7.19
N ARG A 169 -14.25 -19.15 -7.62
CA ARG A 169 -13.47 -18.68 -8.76
C ARG A 169 -11.97 -18.73 -8.51
N PHE A 170 -11.53 -18.36 -7.30
CA PHE A 170 -10.13 -18.46 -6.89
C PHE A 170 -9.64 -19.90 -6.91
N LYS A 171 -10.37 -20.82 -6.26
CA LYS A 171 -10.03 -22.24 -6.20
C LYS A 171 -9.98 -22.84 -7.61
N PHE A 172 -10.97 -22.52 -8.46
CA PHE A 172 -10.96 -22.94 -9.86
C PHE A 172 -9.73 -22.42 -10.62
N ARG A 173 -9.33 -21.15 -10.43
CA ARG A 173 -8.14 -20.57 -11.09
C ARG A 173 -6.87 -21.36 -10.76
N TYR A 174 -6.67 -21.71 -9.49
CA TYR A 174 -5.41 -22.30 -9.01
C TYR A 174 -5.37 -23.83 -9.05
N LEU A 175 -6.51 -24.51 -9.24
CA LEU A 175 -6.56 -25.97 -9.39
C LEU A 175 -6.82 -26.45 -10.83
N ASN A 176 -7.08 -25.55 -11.78
CA ASN A 176 -7.35 -25.95 -13.15
C ASN A 176 -6.08 -26.30 -13.96
N VAL A 177 -6.29 -26.95 -15.10
CA VAL A 177 -5.21 -27.36 -16.02
C VAL A 177 -4.49 -26.18 -16.68
N ALA A 178 -5.12 -25.01 -16.80
CA ALA A 178 -4.54 -23.86 -17.48
C ALA A 178 -3.39 -23.24 -16.68
N ILE A 179 -3.53 -23.09 -15.36
CA ILE A 179 -2.43 -22.58 -14.53
C ILE A 179 -1.26 -23.56 -14.45
N ALA A 180 -1.53 -24.87 -14.48
CA ALA A 180 -0.49 -25.89 -14.54
C ALA A 180 0.27 -25.85 -15.88
N ALA A 181 -0.45 -25.63 -16.99
CA ALA A 181 0.16 -25.45 -18.31
C ALA A 181 1.02 -24.17 -18.36
N GLU A 182 0.55 -23.08 -17.76
CA GLU A 182 1.31 -21.84 -17.65
C GLU A 182 2.58 -22.01 -16.81
N PHE A 183 2.49 -22.68 -15.66
CA PHE A 183 3.64 -23.03 -14.83
C PHE A 183 4.68 -23.83 -15.61
N ALA A 184 4.25 -24.87 -16.33
CA ALA A 184 5.16 -25.69 -17.12
C ALA A 184 5.82 -24.90 -18.27
N ALA A 185 5.11 -23.95 -18.88
CA ALA A 185 5.66 -23.10 -19.92
C ALA A 185 6.76 -22.17 -19.40
N TYR A 186 6.53 -21.47 -18.28
CA TYR A 186 7.56 -20.63 -17.66
C TYR A 186 8.74 -21.44 -17.12
N ASP A 187 8.49 -22.63 -16.54
CA ASP A 187 9.55 -23.50 -16.06
C ASP A 187 10.46 -23.97 -17.21
N ALA A 188 9.89 -24.27 -18.38
CA ALA A 188 10.68 -24.63 -19.56
C ALA A 188 11.52 -23.46 -20.09
N ALA A 189 10.99 -22.23 -20.02
CA ALA A 189 11.67 -21.03 -20.50
C ALA A 189 12.72 -20.48 -19.52
N ARG A 190 12.66 -20.83 -18.22
CA ARG A 190 13.47 -20.17 -17.17
C ARG A 190 14.97 -20.17 -17.43
N HIS A 191 15.49 -21.25 -18.03
CA HIS A 191 16.91 -21.39 -18.35
C HIS A 191 17.42 -20.38 -19.38
N LEU A 192 16.51 -19.79 -20.16
CA LEU A 192 16.84 -18.69 -21.09
C LEU A 192 17.10 -17.38 -20.34
N TYR A 193 16.73 -17.30 -19.07
CA TYR A 193 16.70 -16.09 -18.25
C TYR A 193 17.48 -16.25 -16.93
N ASP A 194 18.52 -17.09 -16.92
CA ASP A 194 19.38 -17.27 -15.74
C ASP A 194 20.13 -15.97 -15.37
N GLY A 195 20.09 -15.61 -14.08
CA GLY A 195 20.69 -14.38 -13.51
C GLY A 195 19.65 -13.34 -13.06
N GLY A 196 20.13 -12.16 -12.61
CA GLY A 196 19.26 -11.10 -12.07
C GLY A 196 19.39 -10.95 -10.54
N ASN A 197 18.32 -10.54 -9.87
CA ASN A 197 18.28 -10.42 -8.40
C ASN A 197 18.41 -11.81 -7.74
N ALA A 198 19.50 -12.03 -7.01
CA ALA A 198 19.83 -13.33 -6.44
C ALA A 198 18.82 -13.82 -5.39
N SER A 199 18.32 -12.91 -4.54
CA SER A 199 17.33 -13.25 -3.50
C SER A 199 16.02 -13.69 -4.12
N LEU A 200 15.52 -12.95 -5.12
CA LEU A 200 14.30 -13.31 -5.83
C LEU A 200 14.45 -14.61 -6.62
N LEU A 201 15.61 -14.85 -7.24
CA LEU A 201 15.90 -16.10 -7.95
C LEU A 201 15.86 -17.30 -7.00
N ALA A 202 16.45 -17.18 -5.81
CA ALA A 202 16.41 -18.22 -4.79
C ALA A 202 14.99 -18.47 -4.28
N ALA A 203 14.24 -17.40 -3.99
CA ALA A 203 12.85 -17.47 -3.53
C ALA A 203 11.94 -18.14 -4.58
N ALA A 204 12.04 -17.74 -5.84
CA ALA A 204 11.34 -18.36 -6.97
C ALA A 204 11.70 -19.85 -7.10
N GLY A 205 12.98 -20.21 -6.95
CA GLY A 205 13.42 -21.60 -6.94
C GLY A 205 12.78 -22.43 -5.84
N ALA A 206 12.68 -21.89 -4.63
CA ALA A 206 11.99 -22.53 -3.51
C ALA A 206 10.49 -22.72 -3.79
N ASP A 207 9.83 -21.70 -4.35
CA ASP A 207 8.40 -21.75 -4.60
C ASP A 207 8.04 -22.74 -5.71
N ARG A 208 8.84 -22.75 -6.78
CA ARG A 208 8.78 -23.75 -7.84
C ARG A 208 8.87 -25.17 -7.29
N ASN A 209 9.84 -25.43 -6.40
CA ASN A 209 10.01 -26.77 -5.83
C ASN A 209 8.79 -27.17 -5.01
N ALA A 210 8.22 -26.26 -4.21
CA ALA A 210 7.00 -26.51 -3.45
C ALA A 210 5.80 -26.85 -4.35
N ILE A 211 5.61 -26.12 -5.45
CA ILE A 211 4.56 -26.40 -6.44
C ILE A 211 4.74 -27.80 -7.05
N TYR A 212 5.97 -28.19 -7.38
CA TYR A 212 6.26 -29.55 -7.84
C TYR A 212 5.93 -30.62 -6.81
N GLU A 213 6.27 -30.42 -5.54
CA GLU A 213 5.94 -31.37 -4.49
C GLU A 213 4.42 -31.50 -4.29
N ALA A 214 3.68 -30.39 -4.30
CA ALA A 214 2.22 -30.39 -4.20
C ALA A 214 1.54 -31.18 -5.35
N GLY A 215 2.14 -31.17 -6.55
CA GLY A 215 1.65 -31.92 -7.72
C GLY A 215 1.91 -33.43 -7.70
N LYS A 216 2.77 -33.95 -6.82
CA LYS A 216 3.11 -35.40 -6.78
C LYS A 216 1.99 -36.29 -6.25
N GLY A 217 0.97 -35.73 -5.57
CA GLY A 217 -0.14 -36.46 -4.96
C GLY A 217 -1.46 -36.43 -5.74
N THR A 218 -1.57 -35.61 -6.79
CA THR A 218 -2.81 -35.39 -7.56
C THR A 218 -2.64 -35.86 -9.01
N GLY A 219 -3.11 -37.08 -9.32
CA GLY A 219 -3.15 -37.53 -10.73
C GLY A 219 -4.20 -36.74 -11.54
N PRO A 220 -4.16 -36.69 -12.89
CA PRO A 220 -3.02 -36.72 -13.80
C PRO A 220 -2.66 -35.29 -14.24
N LEU A 221 -1.81 -34.58 -13.50
CA LEU A 221 -1.30 -33.28 -13.92
C LEU A 221 -0.07 -33.43 -14.83
N LEU A 222 -0.33 -33.24 -16.13
CA LEU A 222 0.56 -32.93 -17.26
C LEU A 222 2.08 -33.08 -16.99
N THR A 223 2.65 -34.16 -17.51
CA THR A 223 4.12 -34.31 -17.62
C THR A 223 4.73 -33.24 -18.52
N ALA A 224 6.02 -32.93 -18.34
CA ALA A 224 6.79 -32.01 -19.20
C ALA A 224 6.62 -32.27 -20.72
N LYS A 225 6.32 -33.52 -21.09
CA LYS A 225 6.02 -33.93 -22.47
C LYS A 225 4.73 -33.32 -23.02
N ASN A 226 3.69 -33.18 -22.20
CA ASN A 226 2.43 -32.53 -22.59
C ASN A 226 2.59 -31.01 -22.69
N ALA A 227 3.42 -30.40 -21.82
CA ALA A 227 3.75 -28.98 -21.90
C ALA A 227 4.57 -28.64 -23.16
N LEU A 228 5.58 -29.46 -23.50
CA LEU A 228 6.35 -29.35 -24.74
C LEU A 228 5.49 -29.52 -26.01
N GLN A 229 4.45 -30.36 -25.94
CA GLN A 229 3.51 -30.55 -27.03
C GLN A 229 2.63 -29.31 -27.24
N VAL A 230 2.10 -28.72 -26.15
CA VAL A 230 1.36 -27.44 -26.20
C VAL A 230 2.22 -26.31 -26.78
N ILE A 231 3.49 -26.21 -26.38
CA ILE A 231 4.44 -25.21 -26.92
C ILE A 231 4.68 -25.40 -28.43
N LYS A 232 4.79 -26.66 -28.90
CA LYS A 232 4.97 -26.99 -30.31
C LYS A 232 3.74 -26.68 -31.16
N ASP A 233 2.55 -27.03 -30.66
CA ASP A 233 1.31 -26.89 -31.42
C ASP A 233 0.84 -25.44 -31.51
N THR A 234 1.32 -24.56 -30.60
CA THR A 234 0.95 -23.13 -30.57
C THR A 234 1.89 -22.24 -31.39
N GLY A 235 3.04 -22.74 -31.84
CA GLY A 235 4.02 -21.97 -32.62
C GLY A 235 4.77 -20.92 -31.79
N ALA A 236 6.10 -20.91 -31.85
CA ALA A 236 6.97 -20.08 -30.99
C ALA A 236 6.78 -18.54 -31.10
N GLN A 237 5.92 -18.06 -32.01
CA GLN A 237 5.60 -16.63 -32.19
C GLN A 237 4.18 -16.26 -31.75
N SER A 238 3.38 -17.21 -31.25
CA SER A 238 2.04 -16.96 -30.73
C SER A 238 1.98 -17.43 -29.29
N TRP A 239 2.67 -16.74 -28.39
CA TRP A 239 2.63 -17.12 -26.98
C TRP A 239 1.21 -16.86 -26.41
N LEU A 240 0.44 -17.95 -26.35
CA LEU A 240 -0.81 -18.24 -25.64
C LEU A 240 -1.70 -17.01 -25.32
N PRO A 241 -2.84 -16.83 -26.03
CA PRO A 241 -3.95 -16.08 -25.47
C PRO A 241 -4.53 -16.93 -24.32
N LEU A 242 -3.94 -16.81 -23.13
CA LEU A 242 -4.57 -17.33 -21.92
C LEU A 242 -5.95 -16.71 -21.88
N GLN A 243 -6.97 -17.57 -21.95
CA GLN A 243 -8.36 -17.18 -22.09
C GLN A 243 -8.66 -15.99 -21.18
N THR A 244 -9.11 -14.92 -21.81
CA THR A 244 -9.57 -13.65 -21.25
C THR A 244 -10.79 -13.81 -20.35
N GLY A 245 -10.99 -14.97 -19.70
CA GLY A 245 -12.07 -15.29 -18.76
C GLY A 245 -11.61 -15.47 -17.30
N VAL A 246 -10.35 -15.91 -17.05
CA VAL A 246 -9.82 -16.11 -15.69
C VAL A 246 -8.89 -14.96 -15.25
N ALA A 247 -8.21 -14.32 -16.21
CA ALA A 247 -7.48 -13.06 -16.01
C ALA A 247 -8.42 -11.85 -15.88
N THR A 248 -9.61 -11.92 -16.49
CA THR A 248 -10.70 -10.95 -16.33
C THR A 248 -11.39 -11.05 -14.98
N TRP A 249 -11.43 -12.19 -14.29
CA TRP A 249 -12.11 -12.19 -12.97
C TRP A 249 -11.42 -11.27 -11.94
N MET A 250 -10.10 -11.33 -11.80
CA MET A 250 -9.33 -10.33 -11.02
C MET A 250 -9.13 -9.01 -11.77
N GLY A 251 -9.53 -8.97 -13.05
CA GLY A 251 -9.39 -7.86 -13.99
C GLY A 251 -10.63 -6.95 -14.08
N ASP A 252 -11.82 -7.50 -13.84
CA ASP A 252 -13.14 -6.84 -13.88
C ASP A 252 -13.47 -6.21 -12.53
N THR A 253 -12.77 -6.67 -11.47
CA THR A 253 -12.67 -5.97 -10.19
C THR A 253 -11.61 -4.85 -10.18
N ARG A 254 -10.99 -4.54 -11.34
CA ARG A 254 -9.99 -3.48 -11.46
C ARG A 254 -10.60 -2.14 -11.80
N VAL A 255 -10.11 -1.14 -11.08
CA VAL A 255 -9.68 0.08 -11.73
C VAL A 255 -8.31 -0.19 -12.37
N TYR A 256 -7.98 0.33 -13.55
CA TYR A 256 -6.62 0.29 -14.10
C TYR A 256 -6.14 1.73 -14.40
N ARG A 257 -5.28 2.27 -13.53
CA ARG A 257 -4.56 3.54 -13.72
C ARG A 257 -3.19 3.52 -13.05
N GLU A 258 -2.28 2.67 -13.51
CA GLU A 258 -0.90 2.67 -13.00
C GLU A 258 -0.31 4.09 -12.95
N GLY A 259 0.02 4.61 -11.77
CA GLY A 259 0.70 5.90 -11.57
C GLY A 259 -0.10 7.18 -11.88
N VAL A 260 -1.43 7.11 -12.08
CA VAL A 260 -2.26 8.31 -12.32
C VAL A 260 -3.18 8.57 -11.13
N ALA A 261 -2.84 9.62 -10.39
CA ALA A 261 -3.70 10.21 -9.36
C ALA A 261 -4.94 10.86 -9.98
N LEU A 262 -6.08 10.78 -9.28
CA LEU A 262 -7.30 11.50 -9.66
C LEU A 262 -7.31 12.96 -9.26
N ILE A 263 -6.58 13.27 -8.21
CA ILE A 263 -6.42 14.62 -7.72
C ILE A 263 -5.34 15.28 -8.57
N SER A 264 -5.75 16.21 -9.42
CA SER A 264 -4.80 16.97 -10.25
C SER A 264 -4.08 18.03 -9.41
N ARG A 265 -2.91 18.48 -9.88
CA ARG A 265 -2.17 19.59 -9.25
C ARG A 265 -3.02 20.86 -9.11
N GLU A 266 -3.88 21.15 -10.09
CA GLU A 266 -4.80 22.30 -10.03
C GLU A 266 -5.82 22.14 -8.90
N LEU A 267 -6.33 20.92 -8.71
CA LEU A 267 -7.24 20.62 -7.61
C LEU A 267 -6.53 20.76 -6.26
N VAL A 268 -5.29 20.27 -6.13
CA VAL A 268 -4.43 20.49 -4.95
C VAL A 268 -4.26 21.99 -4.67
N ALA A 269 -3.90 22.77 -5.68
CA ALA A 269 -3.74 24.22 -5.56
C ALA A 269 -5.03 24.90 -5.09
N SER A 270 -6.19 24.41 -5.54
CA SER A 270 -7.51 24.94 -5.15
C SER A 270 -7.91 24.65 -3.70
N ILE A 271 -7.41 23.56 -3.10
CA ILE A 271 -7.72 23.19 -1.71
C ILE A 271 -6.74 23.79 -0.71
N ARG A 272 -5.50 24.09 -1.13
CA ARG A 272 -4.41 24.57 -0.25
C ARG A 272 -4.84 25.70 0.70
N PRO A 273 -5.61 26.73 0.29
CA PRO A 273 -6.04 27.80 1.20
C PRO A 273 -6.96 27.34 2.34
N SER A 274 -7.56 26.15 2.26
CA SER A 274 -8.43 25.58 3.30
C SER A 274 -7.66 24.85 4.40
N LEU A 275 -6.40 24.46 4.11
CA LEU A 275 -5.54 23.68 5.00
C LEU A 275 -4.82 24.57 6.00
N ARG A 276 -4.53 24.03 7.18
CA ARG A 276 -3.80 24.71 8.25
C ARG A 276 -2.80 23.76 8.90
N PRO A 277 -1.66 24.28 9.41
CA PRO A 277 -0.74 23.49 10.22
C PRO A 277 -1.47 22.75 11.35
N GLY A 278 -1.26 21.44 11.42
CA GLY A 278 -1.93 20.51 12.33
C GLY A 278 -3.07 19.69 11.71
N ASP A 279 -3.52 19.99 10.49
CA ASP A 279 -4.52 19.17 9.81
C ASP A 279 -3.98 17.77 9.49
N ILE A 280 -4.86 16.76 9.53
CA ILE A 280 -4.55 15.37 9.19
C ILE A 280 -5.14 15.04 7.82
N LEU A 281 -4.30 14.55 6.92
CA LEU A 281 -4.65 14.15 5.56
C LEU A 281 -4.82 12.64 5.52
N PHE A 282 -5.98 12.17 5.11
CA PHE A 282 -6.25 10.77 4.79
C PHE A 282 -6.18 10.60 3.29
N GLU A 283 -5.32 9.71 2.84
CA GLU A 283 -5.04 9.53 1.43
C GLU A 283 -5.39 8.12 1.00
N ARG A 284 -5.94 8.03 -0.21
CA ARG A 284 -6.20 6.76 -0.87
C ARG A 284 -5.49 6.74 -2.21
N ARG A 285 -4.63 5.75 -2.41
CA ARG A 285 -3.93 5.49 -3.66
C ARG A 285 -4.21 4.05 -4.06
N GLU A 286 -4.97 3.83 -5.14
CA GLU A 286 -5.31 2.50 -5.64
C GLU A 286 -4.07 1.70 -6.09
N TRP A 287 -2.98 2.40 -6.43
CA TRP A 287 -1.82 1.83 -7.12
C TRP A 287 -0.60 1.61 -6.22
N TYR A 288 -0.63 2.07 -4.97
CA TYR A 288 0.59 2.14 -4.18
C TYR A 288 0.87 0.82 -3.45
N LEU A 289 2.03 0.26 -3.75
CA LEU A 289 2.51 -1.05 -3.32
C LEU A 289 2.72 -1.17 -1.79
N SER A 290 2.82 -0.07 -1.03
CA SER A 290 2.93 -0.10 0.44
C SER A 290 1.59 -0.26 1.17
N ASN A 291 0.46 -0.34 0.45
CA ASN A 291 -0.90 -0.45 1.01
C ASN A 291 -1.32 -1.90 1.33
N ILE A 292 -0.38 -2.85 1.35
CA ILE A 292 -0.69 -4.28 1.49
C ILE A 292 -0.48 -4.69 2.94
N GLY A 293 -1.55 -5.20 3.57
CA GLY A 293 -1.59 -5.58 4.99
C GLY A 293 -2.52 -4.72 5.85
N LEU A 294 -2.81 -3.46 5.47
CA LEU A 294 -3.71 -2.57 6.23
C LEU A 294 -5.16 -2.62 5.70
N PRO A 295 -6.17 -2.84 6.56
CA PRO A 295 -7.57 -2.95 6.16
C PRO A 295 -8.23 -1.60 5.91
N GLY A 296 -9.14 -1.53 4.92
CA GLY A 296 -10.08 -0.41 4.73
C GLY A 296 -9.81 0.49 3.52
N TYR A 297 -10.70 1.47 3.32
CA TYR A 297 -10.67 2.42 2.19
C TYR A 297 -9.48 3.40 2.26
N TRP A 298 -9.24 3.95 3.45
CA TRP A 298 -8.12 4.85 3.71
C TRP A 298 -6.89 4.05 4.11
N THR A 299 -5.85 4.11 3.28
CA THR A 299 -4.65 3.28 3.45
C THR A 299 -3.43 4.06 3.89
N HIS A 300 -3.48 5.39 3.81
CA HIS A 300 -2.38 6.27 4.22
C HIS A 300 -2.90 7.49 4.98
N VAL A 301 -2.05 8.01 5.87
CA VAL A 301 -2.34 9.23 6.62
C VAL A 301 -1.07 10.06 6.81
N ALA A 302 -1.21 11.37 6.73
CA ALA A 302 -0.10 12.32 6.84
C ALA A 302 -0.48 13.55 7.67
N LEU A 303 0.52 14.29 8.14
CA LEU A 303 0.34 15.50 8.92
C LEU A 303 0.70 16.75 8.10
N TYR A 304 -0.23 17.68 7.96
CA TYR A 304 0.04 18.99 7.38
C TYR A 304 0.83 19.85 8.38
N VAL A 305 2.09 20.11 8.10
CA VAL A 305 2.96 20.99 8.92
C VAL A 305 3.05 22.41 8.39
N GLY A 306 2.64 22.64 7.14
CA GLY A 306 2.77 23.91 6.44
C GLY A 306 4.21 24.35 6.19
N THR A 307 4.35 25.52 5.59
CA THR A 307 5.61 26.26 5.42
C THR A 307 6.02 26.96 6.71
N ALA A 308 7.24 27.50 6.76
CA ALA A 308 7.68 28.30 7.89
C ALA A 308 6.75 29.50 8.12
N GLU A 309 6.33 30.19 7.06
CA GLU A 309 5.43 31.34 7.11
C GLU A 309 4.04 30.94 7.63
N GLU A 310 3.49 29.83 7.14
CA GLU A 310 2.19 29.31 7.60
C GLU A 310 2.24 28.90 9.09
N ARG A 311 3.35 28.29 9.55
CA ARG A 311 3.54 27.96 10.97
C ARG A 311 3.64 29.21 11.83
N SER A 312 4.43 30.20 11.42
CA SER A 312 4.54 31.47 12.15
C SER A 312 3.18 32.15 12.28
N ALA A 313 2.38 32.17 11.21
CA ALA A 313 1.04 32.75 11.25
C ALA A 313 0.05 31.95 12.12
N ALA A 314 0.16 30.62 12.13
CA ALA A 314 -0.76 29.74 12.86
C ALA A 314 -0.50 29.69 14.37
N PHE A 315 0.72 30.00 14.82
CA PHE A 315 1.20 29.71 16.17
C PHE A 315 1.81 30.92 16.90
N ASP A 316 1.33 32.12 16.59
CA ASP A 316 1.74 33.38 17.25
C ASP A 316 0.79 33.78 18.41
N ASP A 317 0.30 32.80 19.15
CA ASP A 317 -0.53 33.01 20.35
C ASP A 317 0.29 32.93 21.64
N GLU A 318 -0.28 33.41 22.75
CA GLU A 318 0.40 33.50 24.05
C GLU A 318 0.76 32.12 24.61
N GLU A 319 -0.13 31.13 24.48
CA GLU A 319 0.08 29.78 25.01
C GLU A 319 1.20 29.07 24.24
N THR A 320 1.23 29.20 22.91
CA THR A 320 2.32 28.64 22.10
C THR A 320 3.65 29.30 22.45
N ARG A 321 3.71 30.63 22.57
CA ARG A 321 4.95 31.32 22.97
C ARG A 321 5.42 30.92 24.36
N ALA A 322 4.50 30.74 25.31
CA ALA A 322 4.82 30.28 26.66
C ALA A 322 5.38 28.85 26.63
N TRP A 323 4.74 27.95 25.88
CA TRP A 323 5.24 26.59 25.69
C TRP A 323 6.62 26.58 25.03
N VAL A 324 6.85 27.32 23.95
CA VAL A 324 8.17 27.40 23.28
C VAL A 324 9.26 27.91 24.24
N LYS A 325 8.96 28.92 25.07
CA LYS A 325 9.88 29.40 26.12
C LYS A 325 10.17 28.32 27.16
N SER A 326 9.17 27.52 27.54
CA SER A 326 9.37 26.38 28.44
C SER A 326 10.28 25.30 27.86
N GLN A 327 10.37 25.21 26.52
CA GLN A 327 11.27 24.30 25.81
C GLN A 327 12.69 24.88 25.64
N GLY A 328 12.97 26.06 26.19
CA GLY A 328 14.29 26.69 26.19
C GLY A 328 14.57 27.63 25.02
N GLU A 329 13.58 27.98 24.19
CA GLU A 329 13.75 28.99 23.14
C GLU A 329 13.14 30.33 23.61
N PRO A 330 13.98 31.37 23.85
CA PRO A 330 13.56 32.56 24.59
C PRO A 330 12.62 33.51 23.83
N SER A 331 12.61 33.48 22.50
CA SER A 331 11.71 34.34 21.72
C SER A 331 10.25 33.89 21.80
N GLY A 332 10.02 32.58 22.00
CA GLY A 332 8.70 31.98 21.93
C GLY A 332 8.29 31.60 20.50
N GLU A 333 9.17 31.77 19.51
CA GLU A 333 8.88 31.47 18.11
C GLU A 333 9.07 29.96 17.81
N LEU A 334 8.00 29.27 17.41
CA LEU A 334 8.05 27.84 17.08
C LEU A 334 9.15 27.52 16.06
N ASN A 335 9.26 28.30 14.99
CA ASN A 335 10.25 28.04 13.93
C ASN A 335 11.69 28.10 14.43
N ARG A 336 12.00 28.96 15.41
CA ARG A 336 13.34 29.01 16.02
C ARG A 336 13.60 27.77 16.87
N LEU A 337 12.59 27.30 17.60
CA LEU A 337 12.69 26.05 18.36
C LEU A 337 12.95 24.86 17.42
N LEU A 338 12.18 24.76 16.32
CA LEU A 338 12.35 23.70 15.33
C LEU A 338 13.74 23.74 14.67
N ALA A 339 14.21 24.92 14.27
CA ALA A 339 15.52 25.10 13.67
C ALA A 339 16.67 24.75 14.63
N ALA A 340 16.55 25.14 15.89
CA ALA A 340 17.57 24.88 16.91
C ALA A 340 17.61 23.39 17.33
N ARG A 341 16.45 22.75 17.48
CA ARG A 341 16.33 21.39 18.01
C ARG A 341 16.45 20.31 16.94
N TYR A 342 16.00 20.59 15.72
CA TYR A 342 15.88 19.63 14.62
C TYR A 342 16.53 20.17 13.35
N GLY A 343 17.79 20.61 13.43
CA GLY A 343 18.46 21.38 12.37
C GLY A 343 18.43 20.73 10.97
N ASP A 344 18.57 19.40 10.87
CA ASP A 344 18.52 18.72 9.56
C ASP A 344 17.09 18.57 9.04
N ALA A 345 16.14 18.17 9.89
CA ALA A 345 14.71 18.17 9.56
C ALA A 345 14.21 19.56 9.14
N TRP A 346 14.68 20.61 9.83
CA TRP A 346 14.40 22.00 9.49
C TRP A 346 14.87 22.36 8.08
N LYS A 347 16.15 22.10 7.76
CA LYS A 347 16.70 22.35 6.41
C LYS A 347 15.88 21.66 5.32
N VAL A 348 15.49 20.39 5.55
CA VAL A 348 14.66 19.65 4.61
C VAL A 348 13.29 20.31 4.49
N SER A 349 12.61 20.58 5.61
CA SER A 349 11.27 21.17 5.65
C SER A 349 11.15 22.54 4.98
N THR A 350 12.25 23.31 4.93
CA THR A 350 12.28 24.64 4.29
C THR A 350 12.79 24.62 2.85
N SER A 351 13.14 23.44 2.33
CA SER A 351 13.53 23.29 0.92
C SER A 351 12.35 22.81 0.06
N VAL A 352 12.60 22.65 -1.24
CA VAL A 352 11.57 22.27 -2.20
C VAL A 352 11.56 20.77 -2.47
N ASP A 353 10.36 20.25 -2.70
CA ASP A 353 10.07 18.90 -3.15
C ASP A 353 9.42 18.99 -4.54
N HIS A 354 10.08 18.46 -5.56
CA HIS A 354 9.64 18.54 -6.97
C HIS A 354 9.29 19.96 -7.47
N GLY A 355 9.96 20.98 -6.95
CA GLY A 355 9.74 22.38 -7.30
C GLY A 355 8.69 23.09 -6.44
N ASP A 356 7.99 22.36 -5.56
CA ASP A 356 6.98 22.90 -4.67
C ASP A 356 7.50 22.96 -3.22
N ALA A 357 6.96 23.90 -2.43
CA ALA A 357 7.35 24.01 -1.02
C ALA A 357 6.78 22.85 -0.19
N ARG A 358 7.64 22.24 0.64
CA ARG A 358 7.25 21.17 1.56
C ARG A 358 6.26 21.67 2.61
N ARG A 359 5.22 20.88 2.84
CA ARG A 359 4.07 21.22 3.71
C ARG A 359 3.55 20.04 4.50
N VAL A 360 3.99 18.84 4.18
CA VAL A 360 3.51 17.59 4.75
C VAL A 360 4.69 16.86 5.38
N VAL A 361 4.45 16.19 6.50
CA VAL A 361 5.34 15.17 7.05
C VAL A 361 4.57 13.85 7.09
N GLU A 362 5.19 12.80 6.58
CA GLU A 362 4.59 11.48 6.42
C GLU A 362 5.63 10.38 6.57
N ALA A 363 5.21 9.21 7.04
CA ALA A 363 6.04 8.00 6.98
C ALA A 363 5.69 7.26 5.70
N ILE A 364 6.66 7.20 4.77
CA ILE A 364 6.57 6.56 3.45
C ILE A 364 7.82 5.70 3.25
N GLY A 365 7.97 4.97 2.14
CA GLY A 365 9.07 4.01 1.97
C GLY A 365 10.49 4.56 2.19
N GLU A 366 10.70 5.86 1.98
CA GLU A 366 11.94 6.58 2.28
C GLU A 366 12.18 6.88 3.77
N GLY A 367 11.25 6.49 4.65
CA GLY A 367 11.17 6.85 6.05
C GLY A 367 10.26 8.05 6.33
N VAL A 368 10.34 8.60 7.54
CA VAL A 368 9.62 9.82 7.91
C VAL A 368 10.23 11.01 7.18
N SER A 369 9.51 11.50 6.17
CA SER A 369 10.00 12.46 5.20
C SER A 369 9.08 13.67 5.10
N PHE A 370 9.65 14.81 4.74
CA PHE A 370 8.86 15.98 4.38
C PHE A 370 8.62 15.99 2.87
N THR A 371 7.36 16.20 2.47
CA THR A 371 6.93 16.24 1.07
C THR A 371 6.13 17.52 0.79
N SER A 372 6.02 17.85 -0.50
CA SER A 372 5.08 18.87 -0.97
C SER A 372 3.64 18.37 -0.82
N LEU A 373 2.69 19.30 -0.72
CA LEU A 373 1.27 18.93 -0.71
C LEU A 373 0.89 18.28 -2.06
N GLU A 374 1.49 18.74 -3.15
CA GLU A 374 1.30 18.23 -4.51
C GLU A 374 1.77 16.77 -4.65
N HIS A 375 2.84 16.40 -3.95
CA HIS A 375 3.33 15.03 -3.90
C HIS A 375 2.43 14.15 -3.01
N SER A 376 2.14 14.56 -1.77
CA SER A 376 1.32 13.75 -0.85
C SER A 376 -0.13 13.65 -1.34
N ALA A 377 -0.78 14.76 -1.68
CA ALA A 377 -2.15 14.76 -2.21
C ALA A 377 -2.27 14.28 -3.67
N GLY A 378 -1.17 13.87 -4.31
CA GLY A 378 -1.14 13.17 -5.61
C GLY A 378 -1.74 11.77 -5.51
N ALA A 379 -3.00 11.69 -5.07
CA ALA A 379 -3.72 10.49 -4.71
C ALA A 379 -5.06 10.37 -5.48
N ASP A 380 -5.78 9.28 -5.27
CA ASP A 380 -7.10 9.05 -5.87
C ASP A 380 -8.23 9.69 -5.05
N SER A 381 -8.06 9.79 -3.73
CA SER A 381 -8.96 10.52 -2.83
C SER A 381 -8.20 11.13 -1.68
N LEU A 382 -8.71 12.24 -1.14
CA LEU A 382 -8.12 12.97 -0.02
C LEU A 382 -9.22 13.43 0.94
N GLY A 383 -9.24 12.89 2.14
CA GLY A 383 -10.02 13.40 3.27
C GLY A 383 -9.15 14.28 4.16
N VAL A 384 -9.67 15.39 4.66
CA VAL A 384 -8.93 16.25 5.61
C VAL A 384 -9.77 16.49 6.85
N LEU A 385 -9.20 16.10 7.99
CA LEU A 385 -9.78 16.30 9.31
C LEU A 385 -8.86 17.19 10.14
N ARG A 386 -9.43 18.17 10.82
CA ARG A 386 -8.70 19.12 11.67
C ARG A 386 -8.91 18.80 13.14
N PRO A 387 -7.87 18.47 13.91
CA PRO A 387 -7.97 18.25 15.35
C PRO A 387 -8.60 19.44 16.08
N ARG A 388 -9.55 19.16 16.99
CA ARG A 388 -10.17 20.13 17.90
C ARG A 388 -9.36 20.31 19.19
N VAL A 389 -8.06 20.54 19.02
CA VAL A 389 -7.14 20.88 20.10
C VAL A 389 -6.68 22.34 19.94
N PRO A 390 -6.25 23.01 21.02
CA PRO A 390 -5.69 24.36 20.98
C PRO A 390 -4.51 24.49 20.01
N ALA A 391 -4.22 25.73 19.59
CA ALA A 391 -3.13 26.00 18.65
C ALA A 391 -1.76 25.53 19.19
N HIS A 392 -1.50 25.74 20.49
CA HIS A 392 -0.26 25.29 21.13
C HIS A 392 -0.09 23.76 21.11
N GLU A 393 -1.18 23.00 21.20
CA GLU A 393 -1.14 21.53 21.07
C GLU A 393 -0.78 21.10 19.64
N LYS A 394 -1.30 21.78 18.62
CA LYS A 394 -0.88 21.53 17.22
C LYS A 394 0.59 21.89 17.00
N ALA A 395 1.08 22.95 17.63
CA ALA A 395 2.50 23.30 17.62
C ALA A 395 3.37 22.20 18.27
N ILE A 396 2.93 21.63 19.40
CA ILE A 396 3.56 20.47 20.04
C ILE A 396 3.58 19.27 19.09
N ALA A 397 2.46 18.96 18.44
CA ALA A 397 2.36 17.83 17.52
C ALA A 397 3.32 17.96 16.33
N ILE A 398 3.42 19.16 15.75
CA ILE A 398 4.38 19.44 14.67
C ILE A 398 5.82 19.30 15.17
N ALA A 399 6.15 19.81 16.36
CA ALA A 399 7.48 19.66 16.92
C ALA A 399 7.85 18.20 17.20
N ARG A 400 6.90 17.38 17.68
CA ARG A 400 7.09 15.93 17.82
C ARG A 400 7.34 15.27 16.46
N ALA A 401 6.54 15.60 15.45
CA ALA A 401 6.72 15.06 14.09
C ALA A 401 8.10 15.40 13.50
N PHE A 402 8.61 16.61 13.73
CA PHE A 402 9.99 16.98 13.36
C PHE A 402 11.05 16.09 14.05
N GLY A 403 10.80 15.64 15.28
CA GLY A 403 11.68 14.72 16.01
C GLY A 403 11.69 13.29 15.47
N TYR A 404 10.72 12.92 14.64
CA TYR A 404 10.68 11.61 13.97
C TYR A 404 11.27 11.65 12.56
N ALA A 405 11.52 12.82 11.99
CA ALA A 405 12.05 12.96 10.63
C ALA A 405 13.40 12.22 10.45
N GLY A 406 13.50 11.46 9.36
CA GLY A 406 14.67 10.65 9.02
C GLY A 406 14.70 9.26 9.65
N ARG A 407 13.73 8.88 10.48
CA ARG A 407 13.58 7.47 10.91
C ARG A 407 13.12 6.60 9.73
N PRO A 408 13.63 5.37 9.60
CA PRO A 408 13.24 4.48 8.52
C PRO A 408 11.76 4.08 8.61
N TYR A 409 11.22 3.64 7.48
CA TYR A 409 9.84 3.13 7.40
C TYR A 409 9.79 1.71 7.93
N ASP A 410 8.73 1.40 8.68
CA ASP A 410 8.51 0.04 9.17
C ASP A 410 7.82 -0.81 8.10
N PHE A 411 8.63 -1.53 7.31
CA PHE A 411 8.14 -2.48 6.31
C PHE A 411 7.72 -3.83 6.92
N GLU A 412 8.14 -4.12 8.16
CA GLU A 412 7.81 -5.36 8.86
C GLU A 412 6.51 -5.26 9.65
N PHE A 413 5.97 -4.03 9.80
CA PHE A 413 4.83 -3.73 10.66
C PHE A 413 5.05 -4.26 12.09
N ASP A 414 6.29 -4.15 12.58
CA ASP A 414 6.68 -4.52 13.94
C ASP A 414 6.44 -3.36 14.92
N PHE A 415 5.21 -3.30 15.43
CA PHE A 415 4.74 -2.26 16.37
C PHE A 415 5.35 -2.33 17.79
N VAL A 416 6.47 -3.03 17.98
CA VAL A 416 7.14 -3.19 19.28
C VAL A 416 8.35 -2.26 19.44
N SER A 417 9.01 -1.86 18.35
CA SER A 417 10.21 -1.01 18.40
C SER A 417 9.95 0.42 17.92
N ASP A 418 10.57 1.42 18.56
CA ASP A 418 10.55 2.82 18.12
C ASP A 418 11.50 3.09 16.93
N ASP A 419 12.13 2.05 16.37
CA ASP A 419 13.24 2.14 15.42
C ASP A 419 12.77 2.41 13.97
N ALA A 420 11.50 2.11 13.67
CA ALA A 420 10.83 2.38 12.40
C ALA A 420 9.37 2.81 12.65
N LEU A 421 8.75 3.58 11.74
CA LEU A 421 7.39 4.12 11.93
C LEU A 421 6.49 3.84 10.73
N VAL A 422 5.24 3.47 11.00
CA VAL A 422 4.15 3.51 10.01
C VAL A 422 3.42 4.86 10.00
N CYS A 423 2.74 5.16 8.90
CA CYS A 423 2.15 6.48 8.64
C CYS A 423 1.16 6.95 9.73
N SER A 424 0.32 6.05 10.23
CA SER A 424 -0.63 6.35 11.30
C SER A 424 -0.01 6.42 12.68
N GLU A 425 1.08 5.70 12.91
CA GLU A 425 1.83 5.77 14.15
C GLU A 425 2.53 7.14 14.31
N LEU A 426 3.07 7.70 13.22
CA LEU A 426 3.59 9.07 13.22
C LEU A 426 2.53 10.07 13.70
N VAL A 427 1.30 9.98 13.17
CA VAL A 427 0.18 10.86 13.54
C VAL A 427 -0.24 10.62 14.99
N TYR A 428 -0.35 9.36 15.41
CA TYR A 428 -0.65 9.01 16.79
C TYR A 428 0.38 9.57 17.77
N LYS A 429 1.67 9.30 17.55
CA LYS A 429 2.76 9.81 18.41
C LYS A 429 2.83 11.33 18.42
N ALA A 430 2.56 11.98 17.28
CA ALA A 430 2.49 13.43 17.21
C ALA A 430 1.37 13.99 18.11
N TYR A 431 0.19 13.35 18.15
CA TYR A 431 -0.96 13.80 18.93
C TYR A 431 -1.20 13.05 20.25
N GLU A 432 -0.26 12.21 20.68
CA GLU A 432 -0.43 11.35 21.86
C GLU A 432 -0.60 12.21 23.13
N PRO A 433 -1.60 11.92 23.99
CA PRO A 433 -1.78 12.61 25.26
C PRO A 433 -0.50 12.56 26.11
N GLY A 434 -0.12 13.69 26.72
CA GLY A 434 1.10 13.75 27.52
C GLY A 434 1.30 15.07 28.25
N ALA A 435 2.47 15.26 28.84
CA ALA A 435 2.77 16.48 29.59
C ALA A 435 2.65 17.73 28.70
N GLY A 436 1.60 18.53 28.94
CA GLY A 436 1.31 19.77 28.20
C GLY A 436 0.41 19.60 26.97
N MET A 437 -0.23 18.44 26.77
CA MET A 437 -1.12 18.21 25.63
C MET A 437 -2.23 17.21 26.01
N ALA A 438 -3.50 17.62 25.88
CA ALA A 438 -4.62 16.69 26.01
C ALA A 438 -4.62 15.65 24.88
N GLY A 439 -4.25 16.09 23.67
CA GLY A 439 -4.01 15.21 22.54
C GLY A 439 -5.29 14.67 21.90
N LEU A 440 -5.12 13.62 21.10
CA LEU A 440 -6.22 12.87 20.50
C LEU A 440 -6.35 11.51 21.20
N ALA A 441 -7.58 11.11 21.50
CA ALA A 441 -7.88 9.79 22.05
C ALA A 441 -8.18 8.81 20.90
N LEU A 442 -7.16 8.48 20.09
CA LEU A 442 -7.29 7.53 18.99
C LEU A 442 -7.33 6.09 19.50
N GLU A 443 -8.26 5.30 18.97
CA GLU A 443 -8.43 3.90 19.35
C GLU A 443 -7.29 3.03 18.77
N LEU A 444 -6.61 2.29 19.65
CA LEU A 444 -5.64 1.27 19.29
C LEU A 444 -6.38 -0.04 19.00
N HIS A 445 -6.07 -0.67 17.88
CA HIS A 445 -6.62 -1.97 17.46
C HIS A 445 -5.55 -3.05 17.59
N GLU A 446 -5.95 -4.30 17.81
CA GLU A 446 -5.01 -5.42 17.87
C GLU A 446 -5.05 -6.22 16.55
N LEU A 447 -3.89 -6.42 15.92
CA LEU A 447 -3.72 -7.26 14.75
C LEU A 447 -2.51 -8.17 14.96
N ALA A 448 -2.72 -9.49 14.92
CA ALA A 448 -1.67 -10.49 15.14
C ALA A 448 -0.86 -10.30 16.46
N GLY A 449 -1.48 -9.77 17.52
CA GLY A 449 -0.82 -9.49 18.80
C GLY A 449 -0.11 -8.13 18.88
N HIS A 450 -0.20 -7.32 17.83
CA HIS A 450 0.38 -5.98 17.75
C HIS A 450 -0.69 -4.90 17.83
N ARG A 451 -0.38 -3.78 18.50
CA ARG A 451 -1.28 -2.61 18.57
C ARG A 451 -1.06 -1.69 17.38
N ILE A 452 -2.11 -1.49 16.61
CA ILE A 452 -2.09 -0.75 15.35
C ILE A 452 -3.17 0.32 15.34
N ILE A 453 -3.03 1.33 14.49
CA ILE A 453 -4.06 2.34 14.25
C ILE A 453 -4.26 2.46 12.75
N PRO A 454 -5.15 1.68 12.12
CA PRO A 454 -5.35 1.78 10.68
C PRO A 454 -5.92 3.16 10.34
N PRO A 455 -5.44 3.85 9.28
CA PRO A 455 -6.01 5.13 8.85
C PRO A 455 -7.53 5.09 8.67
N ASN A 456 -8.05 3.97 8.14
CA ASN A 456 -9.48 3.77 7.97
C ASN A 456 -10.27 3.76 9.29
N GLU A 457 -9.69 3.22 10.36
CA GLU A 457 -10.35 3.19 11.68
C GLU A 457 -10.38 4.60 12.31
N ILE A 458 -9.40 5.48 12.04
CA ILE A 458 -9.47 6.87 12.49
C ILE A 458 -10.67 7.60 11.84
N VAL A 459 -10.91 7.39 10.55
CA VAL A 459 -12.07 7.97 9.86
C VAL A 459 -13.38 7.36 10.36
N ARG A 460 -13.40 6.06 10.64
CA ARG A 460 -14.54 5.38 11.27
C ARG A 460 -14.84 5.94 12.66
N GLN A 461 -13.82 6.11 13.50
CA GLN A 461 -13.92 6.71 14.82
C GLN A 461 -14.50 8.13 14.71
N TRP A 462 -13.94 8.97 13.84
CA TRP A 462 -14.45 10.31 13.61
C TRP A 462 -15.92 10.31 13.17
N SER A 463 -16.31 9.44 12.23
CA SER A 463 -17.69 9.29 11.76
C SER A 463 -18.66 8.97 12.91
N ARG A 464 -18.30 8.00 13.76
CA ARG A 464 -19.06 7.61 14.96
C ARG A 464 -19.19 8.77 15.94
N GLU A 465 -18.12 9.50 16.21
CA GLU A 465 -18.12 10.64 17.13
C GLU A 465 -18.89 11.86 16.60
N ALA A 466 -18.80 12.11 15.29
CA ALA A 466 -19.56 13.14 14.61
C ALA A 466 -21.06 12.86 14.71
N ALA A 467 -21.49 11.61 14.48
CA ALA A 467 -22.87 11.18 14.70
C ALA A 467 -23.32 11.34 16.16
N ALA A 468 -22.42 11.10 17.12
CA ALA A 468 -22.66 11.33 18.55
C ALA A 468 -22.55 12.81 18.98
N LYS A 469 -22.28 13.74 18.05
CA LYS A 469 -22.08 15.18 18.29
C LYS A 469 -20.97 15.49 19.29
N ARG A 470 -19.94 14.64 19.36
CA ARG A 470 -18.74 14.82 20.19
C ARG A 470 -17.45 14.53 19.42
N PRO A 471 -17.27 15.03 18.17
CA PRO A 471 -16.09 14.70 17.39
C PRO A 471 -14.85 15.38 17.96
N GLN A 472 -13.73 14.66 17.91
CA GLN A 472 -12.40 15.18 18.20
C GLN A 472 -11.79 15.95 17.01
N PHE A 473 -12.46 15.91 15.85
CA PHE A 473 -12.04 16.58 14.62
C PHE A 473 -13.16 17.39 13.97
N ASP A 474 -12.78 18.46 13.29
CA ASP A 474 -13.62 19.16 12.31
C ASP A 474 -13.38 18.62 10.90
N PHE A 475 -14.46 18.47 10.14
CA PHE A 475 -14.38 18.27 8.70
C PHE A 475 -13.81 19.53 8.03
N VAL A 476 -12.78 19.36 7.19
CA VAL A 476 -12.22 20.46 6.38
C VAL A 476 -12.65 20.32 4.93
N LEU A 477 -12.36 19.18 4.31
CA LEU A 477 -12.75 18.86 2.94
C LEU A 477 -12.63 17.36 2.66
N PHE A 478 -13.30 16.94 1.59
CA PHE A 478 -13.12 15.62 0.99
C PHE A 478 -13.07 15.77 -0.52
N LEU A 479 -11.98 15.31 -1.13
CA LEU A 479 -11.85 15.08 -2.56
C LEU A 479 -12.10 13.59 -2.81
N ASP A 480 -13.23 13.28 -3.42
CA ASP A 480 -13.66 11.93 -3.71
C ASP A 480 -13.31 11.53 -5.14
N GLY A 481 -12.60 10.43 -5.29
CA GLY A 481 -12.14 9.91 -6.56
C GLY A 481 -13.28 9.32 -7.38
N VAL A 482 -13.55 9.87 -8.58
CA VAL A 482 -14.58 9.33 -9.47
C VAL A 482 -13.93 8.68 -10.68
N GLU A 483 -13.89 7.35 -10.63
CA GLU A 483 -13.17 6.54 -11.60
C GLU A 483 -13.63 6.73 -13.04
N LYS A 484 -14.95 6.67 -13.26
CA LYS A 484 -15.57 6.88 -14.58
C LYS A 484 -15.21 8.24 -15.19
N LYS A 485 -14.94 9.25 -14.35
CA LYS A 485 -14.60 10.60 -14.79
C LYS A 485 -13.09 10.83 -14.89
N ARG A 486 -12.27 9.91 -14.38
CA ARG A 486 -10.82 10.07 -14.25
C ARG A 486 -10.44 11.40 -13.58
N SER A 487 -11.24 11.81 -12.60
CA SER A 487 -11.01 13.01 -11.79
C SER A 487 -11.52 12.83 -10.36
N ALA A 488 -10.94 13.55 -9.40
CA ALA A 488 -11.53 13.72 -8.09
C ALA A 488 -12.46 14.95 -8.06
N VAL A 489 -13.51 14.89 -7.24
CA VAL A 489 -14.47 15.99 -7.05
C VAL A 489 -14.63 16.30 -5.56
N ARG A 490 -14.97 17.55 -5.23
CA ARG A 490 -15.33 17.88 -3.84
C ARG A 490 -16.60 17.13 -3.45
N ALA A 491 -16.56 16.45 -2.32
CA ALA A 491 -17.66 15.72 -1.72
C ALA A 491 -17.99 16.29 -0.32
N THR A 492 -19.11 15.85 0.24
CA THR A 492 -19.66 16.36 1.49
C THR A 492 -19.02 15.69 2.72
N GLU A 493 -19.22 16.30 3.89
CA GLU A 493 -18.87 15.70 5.18
C GLU A 493 -19.54 14.33 5.36
N ALA A 494 -20.83 14.22 5.01
CA ALA A 494 -21.56 12.94 5.05
C ALA A 494 -20.90 11.87 4.16
N ALA A 495 -20.44 12.25 2.96
CA ALA A 495 -19.75 11.32 2.07
C ALA A 495 -18.41 10.83 2.66
N LEU A 496 -17.67 11.69 3.37
CA LEU A 496 -16.46 11.27 4.10
C LEU A 496 -16.82 10.36 5.29
N ALA A 497 -17.88 10.68 6.02
CA ALA A 497 -18.33 9.91 7.18
C ALA A 497 -18.77 8.49 6.80
N GLU A 498 -19.16 8.26 5.55
CA GLU A 498 -19.49 6.95 5.01
C GLU A 498 -18.33 6.27 4.27
N SER A 499 -17.25 7.00 3.94
CA SER A 499 -16.23 6.49 3.04
C SER A 499 -15.39 5.36 3.63
N TRP A 500 -15.28 5.26 4.96
CA TRP A 500 -14.56 4.18 5.64
C TRP A 500 -15.21 2.80 5.43
N MET A 501 -16.50 2.76 5.10
CA MET A 501 -17.24 1.54 4.77
C MET A 501 -17.01 1.09 3.33
N ARG A 502 -16.43 1.96 2.49
CA ARG A 502 -16.18 1.61 1.09
C ARG A 502 -15.10 0.54 1.03
N PRO A 503 -15.22 -0.40 0.09
CA PRO A 503 -14.21 -1.40 -0.10
C PRO A 503 -12.87 -0.75 -0.50
N LYS A 504 -11.77 -1.39 -0.11
CA LYS A 504 -10.42 -1.00 -0.52
C LYS A 504 -10.33 -0.85 -2.04
N TRP A 505 -10.92 -1.78 -2.76
CA TRP A 505 -11.07 -1.79 -4.22
C TRP A 505 -12.43 -1.16 -4.59
N HIS A 506 -12.47 0.15 -4.80
CA HIS A 506 -13.71 0.85 -5.13
C HIS A 506 -14.01 0.75 -6.62
N ILE A 507 -14.83 -0.23 -7.00
CA ILE A 507 -15.60 -0.16 -8.24
C ILE A 507 -16.99 0.34 -7.89
N VAL A 508 -17.29 1.57 -8.29
CA VAL A 508 -18.69 2.00 -8.34
C VAL A 508 -19.35 1.31 -9.54
N ALA A 509 -19.89 0.11 -9.33
CA ALA A 509 -20.99 -0.40 -10.15
C ALA A 509 -22.25 0.39 -9.79
N THR A 510 -22.34 1.64 -10.21
CA THR A 510 -23.64 2.33 -10.29
C THR A 510 -24.39 1.69 -11.44
N MET A 511 -25.18 0.65 -11.13
CA MET A 511 -26.36 0.34 -11.92
C MET A 511 -27.27 1.54 -11.81
N SER A 512 -27.31 2.33 -12.89
CA SER A 512 -28.29 3.37 -13.05
C SER A 512 -29.66 2.70 -13.08
N SER A 513 -30.55 3.13 -12.21
CA SER A 513 -31.98 3.01 -12.44
C SER A 513 -32.30 3.50 -13.85
N LYS A 514 -32.78 2.59 -14.70
CA LYS A 514 -33.81 2.86 -15.69
C LYS A 514 -34.78 1.70 -15.69
#